data_AF-A0A7S1E906-F1
#
_entry.id   AF-A0A7S1E906-F1
#
_cell.length_a   1.000
_cell.length_b   1.000
_cell.length_c   1.000
_cell.angle_alpha   90.00
_cell.angle_beta   90.00
_cell.angle_gamma   90.00
#
_symmetry.space_group_name_H-M   'P 1'
#
loop_
_entity.id
_entity.type
_entity.pdbx_description
1 polymer ?
#
loop_
_entity_poly.entity_id
_entity_poly.type
_entity_poly.pdbx_seq_one_letter_code
_entity_poly.pdbx_strand_id
1 'polypeptide(L)'
;DIVLAGDSSVVEVVEDSGYRHLPSFFSIAAGAQDLLQSLQGVSVQSTGGDLTLFVGEKLPEAFANGSLVFEVAPFRSGAANFSITLTMFDAAIGEAVTSSVNFTIAVLPRNHPPSFVIEGSPVMLLEVNKTTNQSVPGFLANLSKGENTNEAAQA
;
A
#
# COMPACT_ATOMS: atom_id res chain seq x y z
N ASP A 1 -19.45 -18.82 -4.85
CA ASP A 1 -19.28 -17.60 -4.02
C ASP A 1 -17.81 -17.30 -3.79
N ILE A 2 -17.47 -16.01 -3.71
CA ILE A 2 -16.15 -15.58 -3.21
C ILE A 2 -16.21 -15.50 -1.69
N VAL A 3 -15.21 -16.06 -1.02
CA VAL A 3 -15.00 -15.88 0.41
C VAL A 3 -13.59 -15.37 0.64
N LEU A 4 -13.45 -14.20 1.28
CA LEU A 4 -12.14 -13.68 1.71
C LEU A 4 -11.53 -14.60 2.78
N ALA A 5 -10.21 -14.74 2.78
CA ALA A 5 -9.54 -15.50 3.81
C ALA A 5 -9.45 -14.71 5.12
N GLY A 6 -9.95 -15.30 6.20
CA GLY A 6 -9.99 -14.69 7.53
C GLY A 6 -11.23 -13.84 7.80
N ASP A 7 -11.34 -13.33 9.02
CA ASP A 7 -12.53 -12.60 9.50
C ASP A 7 -12.53 -11.10 9.14
N SER A 8 -11.51 -10.60 8.42
CA SER A 8 -11.36 -9.17 8.13
C SER A 8 -11.31 -8.90 6.63
N SER A 9 -12.16 -7.97 6.17
CA SER A 9 -12.14 -7.43 4.81
C SER A 9 -11.06 -6.34 4.62
N VAL A 10 -10.18 -6.14 5.60
CA VAL A 10 -9.14 -5.10 5.60
C VAL A 10 -7.77 -5.74 5.56
N VAL A 11 -6.98 -5.35 4.56
CA VAL A 11 -5.57 -5.67 4.41
C VAL A 11 -4.75 -4.50 4.92
N GLU A 12 -4.04 -4.68 6.02
CA GLU A 12 -3.11 -3.68 6.54
C GLU A 12 -1.70 -3.95 6.05
N VAL A 13 -1.07 -2.92 5.48
CA VAL A 13 0.33 -2.93 5.07
C VAL A 13 0.98 -1.63 5.51
N VAL A 14 2.27 -1.64 5.80
CA VAL A 14 3.00 -0.42 6.15
C VAL A 14 3.48 0.26 4.86
N GLU A 15 3.53 1.59 4.83
CA GLU A 15 4.17 2.31 3.71
C GLU A 15 5.62 1.86 3.50
N ASP A 16 6.13 2.03 2.27
CA ASP A 16 7.44 1.52 1.81
C ASP A 16 7.61 0.00 1.87
N SER A 17 6.54 -0.76 2.08
CA SER A 17 6.58 -2.24 2.04
C SER A 17 6.79 -2.81 0.64
N GLY A 18 6.73 -1.97 -0.40
CA GLY A 18 6.96 -2.33 -1.80
C GLY A 18 5.96 -3.36 -2.31
N TYR A 19 6.46 -4.35 -3.04
CA TYR A 19 5.64 -5.41 -3.63
C TYR A 19 5.05 -6.33 -2.55
N ARG A 20 3.74 -6.56 -2.64
CA ARG A 20 2.97 -7.42 -1.75
C ARG A 20 2.35 -8.56 -2.55
N HIS A 21 2.56 -9.77 -2.04
CA HIS A 21 1.91 -10.98 -2.51
C HIS A 21 1.18 -11.64 -1.34
N LEU A 22 -0.14 -11.68 -1.44
CA LEU A 22 -1.02 -12.32 -0.46
C LEU A 22 -1.53 -13.63 -1.06
N PRO A 23 -0.87 -14.77 -0.78
CA PRO A 23 -1.36 -16.06 -1.23
C PRO A 23 -2.65 -16.40 -0.48
N SER A 24 -3.58 -17.06 -1.17
CA SER A 24 -4.87 -17.48 -0.57
C SER A 24 -5.65 -16.32 0.05
N PHE A 25 -5.60 -15.12 -0.54
CA PHE A 25 -6.36 -13.95 -0.09
C PHE A 25 -7.88 -14.17 -0.18
N PHE A 26 -8.32 -14.92 -1.17
CA PHE A 26 -9.70 -15.37 -1.28
C PHE A 26 -9.76 -16.82 -1.74
N SER A 27 -10.90 -17.45 -1.50
CA SER A 27 -11.24 -18.75 -2.01
C SER A 27 -12.47 -18.66 -2.90
N ILE A 28 -12.50 -19.53 -3.91
CA ILE A 28 -13.65 -19.70 -4.79
C ILE A 28 -14.38 -20.93 -4.27
N ALA A 29 -15.51 -20.71 -3.59
CA ALA A 29 -16.39 -21.80 -3.23
C ALA A 29 -17.23 -22.15 -4.45
N ALA A 30 -17.04 -23.36 -4.99
CA ALA A 30 -18.03 -23.96 -5.87
C ALA A 30 -19.32 -24.10 -5.05
N GLY A 31 -20.39 -23.43 -5.48
CA GLY A 31 -21.70 -23.67 -4.88
C GLY A 31 -22.07 -25.14 -5.02
N ALA A 32 -23.06 -25.61 -4.26
CA ALA A 32 -23.56 -26.99 -4.26
C ALA A 32 -24.19 -27.46 -5.61
N GLN A 33 -23.93 -26.75 -6.72
CA GLN A 33 -24.39 -27.06 -8.06
C GLN A 33 -23.17 -27.33 -8.94
N ASP A 34 -23.03 -28.58 -9.38
CA ASP A 34 -22.04 -29.12 -10.33
C ASP A 34 -22.14 -28.49 -11.76
N LEU A 35 -22.80 -27.33 -11.87
CA LEU A 35 -23.22 -26.65 -13.11
C LEU A 35 -22.39 -25.39 -13.41
N LEU A 36 -21.59 -24.92 -12.45
CA LEU A 36 -20.57 -23.90 -12.67
C LEU A 36 -19.33 -24.58 -13.27
N GLN A 37 -19.33 -24.66 -14.60
CA GLN A 37 -18.41 -25.52 -15.35
C GLN A 37 -17.12 -24.81 -15.77
N SER A 38 -17.05 -23.47 -15.76
CA SER A 38 -15.82 -22.74 -16.08
C SER A 38 -15.73 -21.36 -15.44
N LEU A 39 -14.58 -21.07 -14.83
CA LEU A 39 -14.18 -19.71 -14.47
C LEU A 39 -13.85 -18.95 -15.76
N GLN A 40 -14.57 -17.88 -16.03
CA GLN A 40 -14.32 -17.02 -17.19
C GLN A 40 -13.34 -15.88 -16.85
N GLY A 41 -13.33 -15.40 -15.61
CA GLY A 41 -12.40 -14.37 -15.20
C GLY A 41 -12.47 -13.98 -13.73
N VAL A 42 -11.39 -13.35 -13.27
CA VAL A 42 -11.28 -12.64 -11.99
C VAL A 42 -10.88 -11.21 -12.32
N SER A 43 -11.58 -10.23 -11.74
CA SER A 43 -11.25 -8.82 -11.94
C SER A 43 -11.33 -8.05 -10.62
N VAL A 44 -10.50 -7.02 -10.50
CA VAL A 44 -10.51 -6.08 -9.37
C VAL A 44 -10.90 -4.71 -9.91
N GLN A 45 -11.80 -4.03 -9.21
CA GLN A 45 -12.19 -2.66 -9.53
C GLN A 45 -12.04 -1.78 -8.29
N SER A 46 -11.61 -0.53 -8.49
CA SER A 46 -11.66 0.47 -7.43
C SER A 46 -13.11 0.86 -7.16
N THR A 47 -13.46 0.96 -5.89
CA THR A 47 -14.76 1.45 -5.41
C THR A 47 -14.63 2.78 -4.65
N GLY A 48 -13.40 3.27 -4.46
CA GLY A 48 -13.12 4.57 -3.83
C GLY A 48 -11.80 4.59 -3.07
N GLY A 49 -11.50 5.72 -2.42
CA GLY A 49 -10.25 5.94 -1.68
C GLY A 49 -9.10 6.44 -2.56
N ASP A 50 -7.88 6.39 -2.03
CA ASP A 50 -6.69 6.96 -2.68
C ASP A 50 -5.95 5.91 -3.52
N LEU A 51 -6.00 6.02 -4.85
CA LEU A 51 -5.28 5.11 -5.76
C LEU A 51 -3.81 5.45 -5.91
N THR A 52 -3.40 6.65 -5.51
CA THR A 52 -2.01 7.06 -5.59
C THR A 52 -1.15 6.41 -4.49
N LEU A 53 -1.76 5.56 -3.65
CA LEU A 53 -1.11 4.60 -2.75
C LEU A 53 -0.38 3.46 -3.48
N PHE A 54 -0.65 3.25 -4.78
CA PHE A 54 -0.06 2.16 -5.56
C PHE A 54 0.89 2.70 -6.64
N VAL A 55 1.97 1.96 -6.91
CA VAL A 55 2.96 2.37 -7.93
C VAL A 55 2.30 2.54 -9.30
N GLY A 56 2.44 3.74 -9.87
CA GLY A 56 1.83 4.10 -11.15
C GLY A 56 0.30 4.08 -11.15
N GLU A 57 -0.33 4.21 -9.97
CA GLU A 57 -1.79 4.10 -9.78
C GLU A 57 -2.36 2.76 -10.28
N LYS A 58 -1.51 1.72 -10.37
CA LYS A 58 -1.92 0.38 -10.80
C LYS A 58 -2.81 -0.24 -9.72
N LEU A 59 -3.99 -0.69 -10.12
CA LEU A 59 -4.91 -1.42 -9.24
C LEU A 59 -4.28 -2.76 -8.78
N PRO A 60 -4.66 -3.26 -7.59
CA PRO A 60 -4.35 -4.63 -7.18
C PRO A 60 -4.86 -5.65 -8.21
N GLU A 61 -4.11 -6.73 -8.38
CA GLU A 61 -4.39 -7.77 -9.35
C GLU A 61 -4.69 -9.09 -8.61
N ALA A 62 -5.84 -9.69 -8.91
CA ALA A 62 -6.32 -10.92 -8.28
C ALA A 62 -6.26 -12.07 -9.29
N PHE A 63 -5.86 -13.26 -8.83
CA PHE A 63 -5.69 -14.44 -9.67
C PHE A 63 -6.62 -15.57 -9.24
N ALA A 64 -6.98 -16.43 -10.19
CA ALA A 64 -7.88 -17.57 -9.97
C ALA A 64 -7.43 -18.57 -8.89
N ASN A 65 -6.13 -18.61 -8.58
CA ASN A 65 -5.57 -19.41 -7.48
C ASN A 65 -5.81 -18.79 -6.09
N GLY A 66 -6.56 -17.69 -6.01
CA GLY A 66 -6.87 -16.99 -4.77
C GLY A 66 -5.82 -15.96 -4.34
N SER A 67 -4.76 -15.72 -5.11
CA SER A 67 -3.76 -14.71 -4.73
C SER A 67 -4.16 -13.30 -5.12
N LEU A 68 -3.71 -12.33 -4.31
CA LEU A 68 -3.78 -10.89 -4.59
C LEU A 68 -2.36 -10.31 -4.59
N VAL A 69 -2.04 -9.50 -5.59
CA VAL A 69 -0.75 -8.79 -5.69
C VAL A 69 -0.97 -7.30 -5.90
N PHE A 70 -0.09 -6.49 -5.33
CA PHE A 70 -0.05 -5.04 -5.52
C PHE A 70 1.32 -4.50 -5.08
N GLU A 71 1.62 -3.26 -5.43
CA GLU A 71 2.87 -2.60 -5.01
C GLU A 71 2.55 -1.23 -4.42
N VAL A 72 2.99 -1.03 -3.19
CA VAL A 72 2.76 0.22 -2.44
C VAL A 72 3.73 1.30 -2.95
N ALA A 73 3.20 2.48 -3.27
CA ALA A 73 4.00 3.64 -3.62
C ALA A 73 4.82 4.12 -2.41
N PRO A 74 6.10 4.49 -2.58
CA PRO A 74 6.92 5.03 -1.50
C PRO A 74 6.27 6.26 -0.86
N PHE A 75 6.39 6.40 0.45
CA PHE A 75 6.00 7.62 1.18
C PHE A 75 4.50 7.94 1.13
N ARG A 76 3.65 6.93 0.89
CA ARG A 76 2.20 7.08 0.79
C ARG A 76 1.50 6.24 1.85
N SER A 77 0.63 6.87 2.62
CA SER A 77 -0.26 6.21 3.58
C SER A 77 -1.72 6.64 3.35
N GLY A 78 -2.67 5.77 3.66
CA GLY A 78 -4.10 6.03 3.47
C GLY A 78 -4.89 4.74 3.31
N ALA A 79 -6.09 4.83 2.74
CA ALA A 79 -6.92 3.67 2.45
C ALA A 79 -7.51 3.74 1.03
N ALA A 80 -7.59 2.57 0.39
CA ALA A 80 -8.25 2.37 -0.89
C ALA A 80 -9.20 1.18 -0.82
N ASN A 81 -10.38 1.33 -1.43
CA ASN A 81 -11.45 0.34 -1.40
C ASN A 81 -11.60 -0.31 -2.77
N PHE A 82 -11.79 -1.62 -2.77
CA PHE A 82 -11.84 -2.44 -3.97
C PHE A 82 -12.97 -3.46 -3.92
N SER A 83 -13.36 -3.92 -5.09
CA SER A 83 -14.24 -5.07 -5.25
C SER A 83 -13.57 -6.11 -6.15
N ILE A 84 -13.48 -7.35 -5.68
CA ILE A 84 -13.12 -8.50 -6.51
C ILE A 84 -14.40 -9.05 -7.10
N THR A 85 -14.46 -9.21 -8.42
CA THR A 85 -15.56 -9.86 -9.12
C THR A 85 -15.06 -11.12 -9.81
N LEU A 86 -15.72 -12.25 -9.53
CA LEU A 86 -15.62 -13.49 -10.29
C LEU A 86 -16.73 -13.53 -11.33
N THR A 87 -16.38 -13.98 -12.53
CA THR A 87 -17.34 -14.32 -13.59
C THR A 87 -17.21 -15.79 -13.91
N MET A 88 -18.33 -16.52 -13.85
CA MET A 88 -18.40 -17.95 -14.15
C MET A 88 -19.50 -18.20 -15.17
N PHE A 89 -19.37 -19.26 -15.96
CA PHE A 89 -20.45 -19.73 -16.83
C PHE A 89 -21.36 -20.70 -16.07
N ASP A 90 -22.66 -20.43 -16.08
CA ASP A 90 -23.69 -21.32 -15.56
C ASP A 90 -24.35 -22.08 -16.71
N ALA A 91 -24.04 -23.37 -16.82
CA ALA A 91 -24.57 -24.22 -17.87
C ALA A 91 -26.08 -24.52 -17.73
N ALA A 92 -26.67 -24.32 -16.53
CA ALA A 92 -28.08 -24.56 -16.28
C ALA A 92 -28.96 -23.51 -16.95
N ILE A 93 -28.51 -22.26 -16.93
CA ILE A 93 -29.22 -21.11 -17.51
C ILE A 93 -28.59 -20.64 -18.83
N GLY A 94 -27.41 -21.13 -19.19
CA GLY A 94 -26.72 -20.79 -20.43
C GLY A 94 -26.12 -19.38 -20.44
N GLU A 95 -25.89 -18.78 -19.27
CA GLU A 95 -25.46 -17.39 -19.11
C GLU A 95 -24.27 -17.26 -18.15
N ALA A 96 -23.60 -16.11 -18.19
CA ALA A 96 -22.56 -15.79 -17.23
C ALA A 96 -23.16 -15.24 -15.93
N VAL A 97 -22.69 -15.76 -14.79
CA VAL A 97 -23.07 -15.30 -13.46
C VAL A 97 -21.86 -14.68 -12.78
N THR A 98 -22.11 -13.65 -11.97
CA THR A 98 -21.06 -12.94 -11.24
C THR A 98 -21.27 -13.02 -9.73
N SER A 99 -20.17 -13.04 -9.00
CA SER A 99 -20.14 -12.88 -7.54
C SER A 99 -19.05 -11.87 -7.22
N SER A 100 -19.31 -10.98 -6.27
CA SER A 100 -18.35 -9.96 -5.87
C SER A 100 -18.19 -9.86 -4.35
N VAL A 101 -17.01 -9.43 -3.93
CA VAL A 101 -16.71 -9.15 -2.52
C VAL A 101 -15.87 -7.88 -2.41
N ASN A 102 -16.18 -7.05 -1.43
CA ASN A 102 -15.46 -5.81 -1.18
C ASN A 102 -14.36 -6.02 -0.15
N PHE A 103 -13.25 -5.32 -0.35
CA PHE A 103 -12.14 -5.28 0.60
C PHE A 103 -11.46 -3.90 0.58
N THR A 104 -10.72 -3.61 1.64
CA THR A 104 -9.96 -2.37 1.80
C THR A 104 -8.49 -2.71 1.93
N ILE A 105 -7.62 -1.95 1.27
CA ILE A 105 -6.19 -1.93 1.56
C ILE A 105 -5.91 -0.64 2.36
N ALA A 106 -5.47 -0.80 3.60
CA ALA A 106 -5.03 0.27 4.47
C ALA A 106 -3.50 0.29 4.49
N VAL A 107 -2.91 1.35 3.91
CA VAL A 107 -1.48 1.61 3.98
C VAL A 107 -1.20 2.48 5.20
N LEU A 108 -0.65 1.85 6.24
CA LEU A 108 -0.36 2.47 7.52
C LEU A 108 0.88 3.35 7.41
N PRO A 109 0.87 4.54 8.05
CA PRO A 109 2.03 5.42 8.11
C PRO A 109 3.20 4.76 8.85
N ARG A 110 4.42 5.11 8.43
CA ARG A 110 5.71 4.77 9.03
C ARG A 110 6.49 6.06 9.24
N ASN A 111 6.94 6.28 10.46
CA ASN A 111 7.76 7.44 10.79
C ASN A 111 9.18 7.29 10.21
N HIS A 112 9.63 8.24 9.39
CA HIS A 112 11.00 8.31 8.89
C HIS A 112 11.86 9.17 9.83
N PRO A 113 13.13 8.82 10.06
CA PRO A 113 13.99 9.61 10.93
C PRO A 113 14.36 10.95 10.26
N PRO A 114 14.52 12.03 11.05
CA PRO A 114 15.04 13.29 10.53
C PRO A 114 16.47 13.13 10.03
N SER A 115 16.85 13.96 9.05
CA SER A 115 18.19 13.96 8.46
C SER A 115 18.73 15.39 8.31
N PHE A 116 20.06 15.49 8.25
CA PHE A 116 20.76 16.73 7.97
C PHE A 116 22.11 16.43 7.31
N VAL A 117 22.65 17.42 6.62
CA VAL A 117 24.01 17.39 6.07
C VAL A 117 24.85 18.42 6.82
N ILE A 118 26.07 18.04 7.18
CA ILE A 118 27.07 19.01 7.66
C ILE A 118 27.71 19.61 6.41
N GLU A 119 27.35 20.84 6.08
CA GLU A 119 27.98 21.59 5.01
C GLU A 119 29.06 22.51 5.58
N GLY A 120 30.32 22.17 5.30
CA GLY A 120 31.46 22.97 5.72
C GLY A 120 32.72 22.15 5.99
N SER A 121 33.86 22.82 5.89
CA SER A 121 35.13 22.31 6.42
C SER A 121 35.06 22.22 7.95
N PRO A 122 35.88 21.37 8.60
CA PRO A 122 35.98 21.34 10.05
C PRO A 122 36.16 22.77 10.60
N VAL A 123 35.34 23.11 11.60
CA VAL A 123 35.39 24.43 12.25
C VAL A 123 36.73 24.53 12.98
N MET A 124 37.64 25.36 12.46
CA MET A 124 38.93 25.63 13.09
C MET A 124 38.79 26.81 14.03
N LEU A 125 38.91 26.57 15.33
CA LEU A 125 38.88 27.60 16.36
C LEU A 125 40.28 27.76 16.96
N LEU A 126 40.75 29.01 17.11
CA LEU A 126 41.96 29.29 17.88
C LEU A 126 41.63 29.34 19.36
N GLU A 127 42.41 28.62 20.17
CA GLU A 127 42.37 28.58 21.64
C GLU A 127 42.34 29.98 22.30
N VAL A 128 43.01 30.97 21.68
CA VAL A 128 43.14 32.33 22.25
C VAL A 128 41.87 33.17 22.13
N ASN A 129 40.87 32.72 21.37
CA ASN A 129 39.58 33.39 21.29
C ASN A 129 38.73 33.09 22.53
N LYS A 130 39.06 33.76 23.65
CA LYS A 130 38.31 33.76 24.91
C LYS A 130 36.98 34.53 24.83
N THR A 131 36.28 34.45 23.71
CA THR A 131 34.97 35.09 23.55
C THR A 131 33.87 34.03 23.50
N THR A 132 32.87 34.28 24.35
CA THR A 132 31.59 33.59 24.52
C THR A 132 30.94 33.14 23.21
N ASN A 133 30.17 32.04 23.25
CA ASN A 133 29.32 31.48 22.19
C ASN A 133 29.76 31.77 20.75
N GLN A 134 30.47 30.82 20.13
CA GLN A 134 30.77 30.87 18.71
C GLN A 134 29.54 30.46 17.89
N SER A 135 29.10 31.32 16.98
CA SER A 135 28.03 31.00 16.02
C SER A 135 28.64 30.69 14.67
N VAL A 136 28.31 29.53 14.10
CA VAL A 136 28.73 29.11 12.75
C VAL A 136 27.47 29.03 11.88
N PRO A 137 27.09 30.12 11.19
CA PRO A 137 25.94 30.11 10.29
C PRO A 137 26.11 29.03 9.21
N GLY A 138 25.04 28.28 8.94
CA GLY A 138 25.05 27.25 7.88
C GLY A 138 25.78 25.96 8.22
N PHE A 139 26.15 25.73 9.50
CA PHE A 139 26.81 24.48 9.91
C PHE A 139 26.01 23.21 9.58
N LEU A 140 24.69 23.32 9.67
CA LEU A 140 23.76 22.31 9.19
C LEU A 140 23.06 22.84 7.95
N ALA A 141 22.99 22.00 6.93
CA ALA A 141 22.19 22.20 5.73
C ALA A 141 21.26 21.00 5.53
N ASN A 142 20.31 21.13 4.60
CA ASN A 142 19.38 20.07 4.20
C ASN A 142 18.66 19.42 5.39
N LEU A 143 18.23 20.24 6.36
CA LEU A 143 17.42 19.80 7.49
C LEU A 143 16.09 19.23 6.97
N SER A 144 15.89 17.93 7.12
CA SER A 144 14.63 17.26 6.80
C SER A 144 14.01 16.66 8.06
N LYS A 145 12.66 16.74 8.16
CA LYS A 145 11.91 16.09 9.24
C LYS A 145 11.83 14.57 9.06
N GLY A 146 11.90 14.12 7.82
CA GLY A 146 11.81 12.75 7.33
C GLY A 146 11.71 12.79 5.80
N GLU A 147 11.61 11.64 5.11
CA GLU A 147 11.60 11.61 3.64
C GLU A 147 10.22 11.91 3.01
N ASN A 148 9.15 12.07 3.80
CA ASN A 148 7.76 12.20 3.29
C ASN A 148 6.95 13.38 3.87
N THR A 149 5.81 13.68 3.21
CA THR A 149 4.95 14.85 3.48
C THR A 149 3.83 14.59 4.50
N ASN A 150 3.56 13.32 4.81
CA ASN A 150 2.55 12.86 5.77
C ASN A 150 3.07 12.80 7.23
N GLU A 151 4.35 13.10 7.49
CA GLU A 151 4.91 13.09 8.86
C GLU A 151 4.24 14.08 9.81
N ALA A 152 3.75 15.22 9.30
CA ALA A 152 3.09 16.22 10.13
C ALA A 152 1.78 15.71 10.76
N ALA A 153 1.19 14.64 10.22
CA ALA A 153 -0.02 14.01 10.73
C ALA A 153 0.26 12.80 11.66
N GLN A 154 1.53 12.44 11.86
CA GLN A 154 1.96 11.30 12.69
C GLN A 154 2.41 11.72 14.11
N ALA A 155 2.37 13.02 14.43
CA ALA A 155 2.85 13.61 15.69
C ALA A 155 1.78 13.71 16.78
#